data_AF-A0A7J2KTW3-F1
#
_entry.id   AF-A0A7J2KTW3-F1
#
_cell.length_a   1.000
_cell.length_b   1.000
_cell.length_c   1.000
_cell.angle_alpha   90.00
_cell.angle_beta   90.00
_cell.angle_gamma   90.00
#
_symmetry.space_group_name_H-M   'P 1'
#
loop_
_entity.id
_entity.type
_entity.pdbx_description
1 polymer ?
#
loop_
_entity_poly.entity_id
_entity_poly.type
_entity_poly.pdbx_seq_one_letter_code
_entity_poly.pdbx_strand_id
1 'polypeptide(L)' 'MSEKPVSVMWESTIACGLKCKHCKASAKTKPDPNELTTEESFELI' A
#
# COMPACT_ATOMS: atom_id res chain seq x y z
N MET A 1 22.64 21.61 9.60
CA MET A 1 22.32 20.42 8.80
C MET A 1 20.89 20.61 8.30
N SER A 2 20.67 20.67 6.99
CA SER A 2 19.32 20.76 6.44
C SER A 2 18.69 19.37 6.49
N GLU A 3 17.68 19.19 7.35
CA GLU A 3 16.90 17.95 7.37
C GLU A 3 16.18 17.79 6.03
N LYS A 4 16.40 16.64 5.39
CA LYS A 4 15.69 16.29 4.15
C LYS A 4 14.31 15.74 4.51
N PRO A 5 13.25 16.09 3.76
CA PRO A 5 11.93 15.56 4.03
C PRO A 5 11.89 14.04 3.87
N VAL A 6 11.23 13.37 4.79
CA VAL A 6 10.99 11.92 4.74
C VAL A 6 9.71 11.66 3.98
N SER A 7 9.76 10.76 2.99
CA SER A 7 8.58 10.29 2.28
C SER A 7 8.03 9.05 2.97
N VAL A 8 6.74 9.10 3.34
CA VAL A 8 5.99 7.96 3.87
C VAL A 8 4.97 7.55 2.82
N MET A 9 4.87 6.25 2.58
CA MET A 9 3.84 5.66 1.72
C MET A 9 3.12 4.59 2.53
N TRP A 10 1.79 4.60 2.46
CA TRP A 10 0.94 3.57 3.03
C TRP A 10 0.23 2.82 1.90
N GLU A 11 0.20 1.49 2.00
CA GLU A 11 -0.47 0.62 1.02
C GLU A 11 -1.83 0.25 1.62
N SER A 12 -2.91 0.88 1.15
CA SER A 12 -4.28 0.55 1.59
C SER A 12 -4.73 -0.82 1.07
N THR A 13 -4.15 -1.28 -0.04
CA THR A 13 -4.32 -2.63 -0.55
C THR A 13 -3.03 -3.15 -1.18
N ILE A 14 -2.80 -4.46 -1.07
CA ILE A 14 -1.74 -5.17 -1.81
C ILE A 14 -2.31 -6.13 -2.86
N ALA A 15 -3.63 -6.11 -3.07
CA ALA A 15 -4.30 -6.93 -4.06
C ALA A 15 -4.07 -6.37 -5.48
N CYS A 16 -3.44 -7.15 -6.35
CA CYS A 16 -3.29 -6.81 -7.77
C CYS A 16 -3.32 -8.08 -8.63
N GLY A 17 -4.01 -8.01 -9.77
CA GLY A 17 -4.07 -9.11 -10.74
C GLY A 17 -2.84 -9.25 -11.65
N LEU A 18 -1.79 -8.45 -11.44
CA LEU A 18 -0.61 -8.40 -12.30
C LEU A 18 0.63 -9.01 -11.62
N LYS A 19 1.58 -9.47 -12.42
CA LYS A 19 2.86 -10.06 -11.96
C LYS A 19 4.07 -9.29 -12.52
N CYS A 20 4.15 -8.00 -12.20
CA CYS A 20 5.21 -7.12 -12.71
C CYS A 20 6.56 -7.45 -12.07
N LYS A 21 7.63 -7.52 -12.88
CA LYS A 21 9.01 -7.75 -12.39
C LYS A 21 9.53 -6.65 -11.45
N HIS A 22 8.96 -5.46 -11.54
CA HIS A 22 9.35 -4.26 -10.81
C HIS A 22 8.32 -3.87 -9.73
N CYS A 23 7.52 -4.82 -9.26
CA CYS A 23 6.49 -4.55 -8.25
C CYS A 23 7.14 -4.28 -6.88
N LYS A 24 7.14 -3.01 -6.44
CA LYS A 24 7.60 -2.62 -5.10
C LYS A 24 6.85 -3.37 -4.00
N ALA A 25 5.52 -3.36 -4.08
CA ALA A 25 4.64 -3.95 -3.06
C ALA A 25 4.63 -5.50 -3.08
N SER A 26 5.32 -6.14 -4.03
CA SER A 26 5.24 -7.60 -4.24
C SER A 26 3.80 -8.11 -4.21
N ALA A 27 2.95 -7.48 -5.01
CA ALA A 27 1.50 -7.58 -4.91
C ALA A 27 0.99 -9.04 -4.94
N LYS A 28 -0.07 -9.28 -4.16
CA LYS A 28 -0.74 -10.58 -4.05
C LYS A 28 -2.03 -10.55 -4.86
N THR A 29 -2.53 -11.70 -5.28
CA THR A 29 -3.80 -11.77 -6.03
C THR A 29 -5.04 -11.61 -5.15
N LYS A 30 -4.86 -11.54 -3.83
CA LYS A 30 -5.92 -11.38 -2.84
C LYS A 30 -5.52 -10.29 -1.83
N PRO A 31 -6.50 -9.57 -1.27
CA PRO A 31 -6.27 -8.66 -0.15
C PRO A 31 -5.56 -9.35 1.01
N ASP A 32 -4.79 -8.58 1.78
CA ASP A 32 -4.28 -9.11 3.05
C ASP A 32 -5.44 -9.39 4.01
N PRO A 33 -5.40 -10.46 4.84
CA PRO A 33 -6.48 -10.72 5.80
C PRO A 33 -6.72 -9.57 6.80
N ASN A 34 -5.73 -8.71 7.01
CA ASN A 34 -5.83 -7.53 7.88
C ASN A 34 -5.86 -6.21 7.07
N GLU A 35 -6.19 -6.27 5.78
CA GLU A 35 -6.36 -5.09 4.95
C GLU A 35 -7.55 -4.26 5.46
N LEU A 36 -7.40 -2.93 5.42
CA LEU A 36 -8.48 -2.02 5.81
C LEU A 36 -9.69 -2.21 4.89
N THR A 37 -10.87 -2.04 5.47
CA THR A 37 -12.09 -1.85 4.68
C THR A 37 -12.01 -0.56 3.88
N THR A 38 -12.93 -0.39 2.93
CA THR A 38 -13.00 0.83 2.12
C THR A 38 -13.29 2.04 3.01
N GLU A 39 -14.20 1.88 3.97
CA GLU A 39 -14.60 2.88 4.95
C GLU A 39 -13.43 3.27 5.85
N GLU A 40 -12.74 2.30 6.46
CA GLU A 40 -11.55 2.55 7.30
C GLU A 40 -10.42 3.23 6.49
N SER A 41 -10.29 2.90 5.21
CA SER A 41 -9.31 3.56 4.33
C SER A 41 -9.63 5.03 4.11
N PHE A 42 -10.92 5.41 4.00
CA PHE A 42 -11.34 6.81 3.90
C PHE A 42 -11.21 7.56 5.22
N GLU A 43 -11.32 6.87 6.37
CA GLU A 43 -11.10 7.50 7.68
C GLU A 43 -9.61 7.81 7.97
N LEU A 44 -8.69 7.15 7.26
CA LEU A 44 -7.24 7.33 7.43
C LEU A 44 -6.68 8.59 6.73
N ILE A 45 -7.37 9.12 5.71
CA ILE A 45 -6.94 10.24 4.84
C ILE A 45 -7.72 11.52 5.08
#